data_AF-A0A841F916-F1
#
_entry.id   AF-A0A841F916-F1
#
_cell.length_a   1.000
_cell.length_b   1.000
_cell.length_c   1.000
_cell.angle_alpha   90.00
_cell.angle_beta   90.00
_cell.angle_gamma   90.00
#
_symmetry.space_group_name_H-M   'P 1'
#
loop_
_entity.id
_entity.type
_entity.pdbx_description
1 polymer ?
#
loop_
_entity_poly.entity_id
_entity_poly.type
_entity_poly.pdbx_seq_one_letter_code
_entity_poly.pdbx_strand_id
1 'polypeptide(L)'
;MSHPRHRLDEVIHTPVRLSIMAALDAAERVHFGLLRDTVEVSDSLLSKHIVNLEEAGYVTVTKGHEGRRPRTWYALTPLGREAFATYLATLDEIVGRVSQPPLR
;
A
#
# COMPACT_ATOMS: atom_id res chain seq x y z
N MET A 1 -18.17 -20.94 -8.75
CA MET A 1 -17.65 -19.66 -8.20
C MET A 1 -16.17 -19.56 -8.55
N SER A 2 -15.69 -18.40 -9.01
CA SER A 2 -14.26 -18.19 -9.27
C SER A 2 -13.49 -18.01 -7.96
N HIS A 3 -12.27 -18.53 -7.86
CA HIS A 3 -11.46 -18.44 -6.66
C HIS A 3 -11.12 -16.96 -6.32
N PRO A 4 -11.20 -16.49 -5.05
CA PRO A 4 -11.01 -15.08 -4.69
C PRO A 4 -9.67 -14.47 -5.14
N ARG A 5 -8.62 -15.30 -5.29
CA ARG A 5 -7.31 -14.88 -5.86
C ARG A 5 -7.41 -14.06 -7.15
N HIS A 6 -8.45 -14.26 -7.96
CA HIS A 6 -8.64 -13.53 -9.22
C HIS A 6 -9.01 -12.06 -9.02
N ARG A 7 -9.33 -11.64 -7.79
CA ARG A 7 -9.61 -10.25 -7.40
C ARG A 7 -8.43 -9.58 -6.69
N LEU A 8 -7.30 -10.27 -6.53
CA LEU A 8 -6.12 -9.65 -5.96
C LEU A 8 -5.64 -8.54 -6.88
N ASP A 9 -5.57 -7.34 -6.33
CA ASP A 9 -5.01 -6.18 -7.00
C ASP A 9 -3.51 -6.42 -7.26
N GLU A 10 -3.13 -6.57 -8.53
CA GLU A 10 -1.74 -6.84 -8.93
C GLU A 10 -0.80 -5.67 -8.65
N VAL A 11 -1.33 -4.44 -8.61
CA VAL A 11 -0.57 -3.25 -8.20
C VAL A 11 -0.25 -3.36 -6.72
N ILE A 12 -1.11 -3.91 -5.87
CA ILE A 12 -0.79 -4.09 -4.44
C ILE A 12 -0.01 -5.38 -4.18
N HIS A 13 -0.28 -6.45 -4.94
CA HIS A 13 0.16 -7.84 -4.67
C HIS A 13 1.66 -8.11 -4.94
N THR A 14 2.51 -7.36 -4.23
CA THR A 14 3.93 -7.65 -4.04
C THR A 14 4.28 -7.35 -2.58
N PRO A 15 5.25 -8.04 -1.97
CA PRO A 15 5.58 -7.82 -0.56
C PRO A 15 5.86 -6.34 -0.24
N VAL A 16 6.65 -5.65 -1.06
CA VAL A 16 7.04 -4.26 -0.81
C VAL A 16 5.87 -3.29 -0.96
N ARG A 17 5.05 -3.40 -2.01
CA ARG A 17 3.90 -2.49 -2.19
C ARG A 17 2.83 -2.73 -1.14
N LEU A 18 2.58 -3.99 -0.75
CA LEU A 18 1.73 -4.31 0.39
C LEU A 18 2.23 -3.61 1.67
N SER A 19 3.52 -3.72 1.98
CA SER A 19 4.10 -3.04 3.16
C SER A 19 4.02 -1.52 3.08
N ILE A 20 4.23 -0.92 1.89
CA ILE A 20 4.05 0.53 1.69
C ILE A 20 2.59 0.94 1.93
N MET A 21 1.63 0.24 1.32
CA MET A 21 0.21 0.54 1.49
C MET A 21 -0.21 0.44 2.96
N ALA A 22 0.24 -0.61 3.67
CA ALA A 22 -0.03 -0.79 5.10
C ALA A 22 0.56 0.35 5.95
N ALA A 23 1.81 0.74 5.70
CA ALA A 23 2.46 1.82 6.44
C ALA A 23 1.79 3.18 6.20
N LEU A 24 1.29 3.43 4.98
CA LEU A 24 0.57 4.66 4.63
C LEU A 24 -0.88 4.67 5.12
N ASP A 25 -1.53 3.51 5.27
CA ASP A 25 -2.89 3.43 5.79
C ASP A 25 -2.97 3.83 7.27
N ALA A 26 -1.95 3.47 8.05
CA ALA A 26 -1.84 3.74 9.48
C ALA A 26 -1.59 5.22 9.85
N ALA A 27 -1.44 6.11 8.86
CA ALA A 27 -1.17 7.53 9.08
C ALA A 27 -1.88 8.44 8.06
N GLU A 28 -1.97 9.73 8.38
CA GLU A 28 -2.45 10.73 7.41
C GLU A 28 -1.43 10.95 6.27
N ARG A 29 -0.14 11.01 6.62
CA ARG A 29 0.99 11.10 5.69
C ARG A 29 2.28 10.64 6.37
N VAL A 30 3.20 10.09 5.58
CA VAL A 30 4.50 9.60 6.03
C VAL A 30 5.60 10.24 5.18
N HIS A 31 6.68 10.71 5.80
CA HIS A 31 7.80 11.26 5.03
C HIS A 31 8.72 10.15 4.50
N PHE A 32 9.44 10.43 3.42
CA PHE A 32 10.25 9.42 2.70
C PHE A 32 11.17 8.57 3.58
N GLY A 33 11.99 9.20 4.42
CA GLY A 33 12.95 8.50 5.29
C GLY A 33 12.25 7.50 6.21
N LEU A 34 11.22 7.93 6.94
CA LEU A 34 10.44 7.04 7.79
C LEU A 34 9.79 5.89 7.01
N LEU A 35 9.22 6.16 5.83
CA LEU A 35 8.60 5.11 5.03
C LEU A 35 9.62 4.07 4.56
N ARG A 36 10.79 4.54 4.10
CA ARG A 36 11.91 3.69 3.69
C ARG A 36 12.38 2.81 4.84
N ASP A 37 12.61 3.42 5.99
CA ASP A 37 13.15 2.72 7.16
C ASP A 37 12.12 1.72 7.71
N THR A 38 10.83 2.07 7.70
CA THR A 38 9.72 1.18 8.09
C THR A 38 9.60 -0.05 7.19
N VAL A 39 9.80 0.13 5.88
CA VAL A 39 9.66 -0.97 4.89
C VAL A 39 11.00 -1.70 4.67
N GLU A 40 12.10 -1.21 5.26
CA GLU A 40 13.45 -1.79 5.18
C GLU A 40 13.96 -1.98 3.74
N VAL A 41 13.79 -0.95 2.91
CA VAL A 41 14.20 -0.96 1.49
C VAL A 41 15.18 0.16 1.17
N SER A 42 15.87 0.07 0.02
CA SER A 42 16.69 1.17 -0.47
C SER A 42 15.83 2.34 -0.99
N ASP A 43 16.43 3.53 -1.03
CA ASP A 43 15.82 4.73 -1.62
C ASP A 43 15.33 4.48 -3.07
N SER A 44 16.15 3.79 -3.86
CA SER A 44 15.84 3.48 -5.26
C SER A 44 14.68 2.51 -5.40
N LEU A 45 14.60 1.50 -4.54
CA LEU A 45 13.52 0.52 -4.54
C LEU A 45 12.21 1.17 -4.09
N LEU A 46 12.23 1.95 -3.00
CA LEU A 46 11.06 2.70 -2.54
C LEU A 46 10.54 3.63 -3.63
N SER A 47 11.41 4.42 -4.24
CA SER A 47 11.03 5.37 -5.29
C SER A 47 10.33 4.67 -6.46
N LYS A 48 10.86 3.52 -6.92
CA LYS A 48 10.23 2.72 -7.98
C LYS A 48 8.84 2.24 -7.58
N HIS A 49 8.65 1.76 -6.35
CA HIS A 49 7.34 1.29 -5.90
C HIS A 49 6.33 2.43 -5.72
N ILE A 50 6.77 3.58 -5.21
CA ILE A 50 5.93 4.78 -5.10
C ILE A 50 5.46 5.25 -6.47
N VAL A 51 6.33 5.30 -7.48
CA VAL A 51 5.93 5.68 -8.85
C VAL A 51 4.81 4.77 -9.36
N ASN A 52 4.93 3.45 -9.21
CA ASN A 52 3.87 2.53 -9.63
C ASN A 52 2.54 2.77 -8.89
N LEU A 53 2.60 3.05 -7.58
CA LEU A 53 1.42 3.32 -6.76
C LEU A 53 0.80 4.69 -7.05
N GLU A 54 1.61 5.68 -7.41
CA GLU A 54 1.18 7.01 -7.85
C GLU A 54 0.51 6.95 -9.24
N GLU A 55 1.10 6.21 -10.19
CA GLU A 55 0.53 5.98 -11.52
C GLU A 55 -0.82 5.24 -11.46
N ALA A 56 -0.99 4.32 -10.49
CA ALA A 56 -2.27 3.68 -10.20
C ALA A 56 -3.26 4.58 -9.45
N GLY A 57 -2.84 5.79 -9.04
CA GLY A 57 -3.66 6.74 -8.29
C GLY A 57 -3.88 6.36 -6.82
N TYR A 58 -3.11 5.42 -6.27
CA TYR A 58 -3.25 4.96 -4.89
C TYR A 58 -2.50 5.81 -3.87
N VAL A 59 -1.40 6.43 -4.30
CA VAL A 59 -0.56 7.26 -3.44
C VAL A 59 -0.44 8.66 -4.02
N THR A 60 -0.50 9.68 -3.16
CA THR A 60 -0.13 11.05 -3.50
C THR A 60 1.26 11.39 -2.99
N VAL A 61 2.02 12.14 -3.79
CA VAL A 61 3.35 12.64 -3.45
C VAL A 61 3.31 14.15 -3.26
N THR A 62 3.56 14.63 -2.04
CA THR A 62 3.61 16.06 -1.74
C THR A 62 5.04 16.49 -1.42
N LYS A 63 5.58 17.43 -2.21
CA LYS A 63 6.86 18.10 -1.91
C LYS A 63 6.61 19.35 -1.08
N GLY A 64 7.43 19.55 -0.07
CA GLY A 64 7.38 20.76 0.77
C GLY A 64 8.65 20.93 1.57
N HIS A 65 8.55 21.65 2.68
CA HIS A 65 9.68 21.94 3.55
C HIS A 65 9.30 21.70 5.01
N GLU A 66 10.23 21.13 5.76
CA GLU A 66 10.16 21.08 7.23
C GLU A 66 11.30 21.95 7.75
N GLY A 67 10.94 23.17 8.19
CA GLY A 67 11.91 24.23 8.44
C GLY A 67 12.65 24.63 7.16
N ARG A 68 13.99 24.53 7.16
CA ARG A 68 14.84 24.87 6.00
C ARG A 68 15.14 23.69 5.08
N ARG A 69 14.69 22.48 5.41
CA ARG A 69 15.03 21.26 4.64
C ARG A 69 13.86 20.86 3.74
N PRO A 70 14.10 20.59 2.44
CA PRO A 70 13.08 20.02 1.59
C PRO A 70 12.71 18.62 2.10
N ARG A 71 11.43 18.29 2.03
CA ARG A 71 10.90 17.00 2.45
C ARG A 71 9.76 16.58 1.53
N THR A 72 9.63 15.27 1.36
CA THR A 72 8.57 14.65 0.58
C THR A 72 7.72 13.79 1.50
N TRP A 73 6.41 13.95 1.39
CA TRP A 73 5.40 13.18 2.11
C TRP A 73 4.58 12.35 1.13
N TYR A 74 4.19 11.18 1.60
CA TYR A 74 3.35 10.21 0.91
C TYR A 74 2.10 9.97 1.74
N ALA A 75 0.96 9.83 1.07
CA ALA A 75 -0.29 9.47 1.70
C ALA A 75 -1.12 8.61 0.74
N LEU A 76 -1.99 7.76 1.29
CA LEU A 76 -3.00 7.10 0.46
C LEU A 76 -4.02 8.13 -0.02
N THR A 77 -4.39 8.03 -1.29
CA THR A 77 -5.57 8.71 -1.83
C THR A 77 -6.85 8.01 -1.33
N PRO A 78 -8.04 8.62 -1.48
CA PRO A 78 -9.30 7.91 -1.23
C PRO A 78 -9.40 6.59 -2.01
N LEU A 79 -8.98 6.60 -3.28
CA LEU A 79 -8.93 5.41 -4.13
C LEU A 79 -7.95 4.35 -3.57
N GLY A 80 -6.77 4.78 -3.13
CA GLY A 80 -5.77 3.88 -2.55
C GLY A 80 -6.25 3.22 -1.25
N ARG A 81 -6.98 3.95 -0.40
CA ARG A 81 -7.58 3.39 0.82
C ARG A 81 -8.64 2.35 0.51
N GLU A 82 -9.52 2.63 -0.46
CA GLU A 82 -10.55 1.67 -0.90
C GLU A 82 -9.93 0.41 -1.54
N ALA A 83 -8.92 0.60 -2.41
CA ALA A 83 -8.20 -0.50 -3.04
C ALA A 83 -7.51 -1.38 -1.98
N PHE A 84 -6.87 -0.76 -0.98
CA PHE A 84 -6.21 -1.49 0.09
C PHE A 84 -7.18 -2.26 0.98
N ALA A 85 -8.30 -1.65 1.37
CA ALA A 85 -9.34 -2.33 2.12
C ALA A 85 -9.92 -3.54 1.36
N THR A 86 -10.17 -3.38 0.06
CA THR A 86 -10.66 -4.46 -0.83
C THR A 86 -9.62 -5.58 -0.96
N TYR A 87 -8.34 -5.21 -1.06
CA TYR A 87 -7.24 -6.16 -1.11
C TYR A 87 -7.15 -7.00 0.17
N LEU A 88 -7.23 -6.38 1.35
CA LEU A 88 -7.22 -7.08 2.64
C LEU A 88 -8.43 -8.00 2.80
N ALA A 89 -9.63 -7.54 2.44
CA ALA A 89 -10.84 -8.39 2.44
C ALA A 89 -10.68 -9.62 1.54
N THR A 90 -10.07 -9.45 0.37
CA THR A 90 -9.77 -10.55 -0.56
C THR A 90 -8.77 -11.53 0.04
N LEU A 91 -7.74 -11.05 0.75
CA LEU A 91 -6.82 -11.92 1.48
C LEU A 91 -7.55 -12.71 2.57
N ASP A 92 -8.41 -12.06 3.37
CA ASP A 92 -9.16 -12.71 4.43
C ASP A 92 -10.10 -13.81 3.90
N GLU A 93 -10.70 -13.62 2.72
CA GLU A 93 -11.46 -14.67 2.04
C GLU A 93 -10.58 -15.85 1.60
N ILE A 94 -9.37 -15.59 1.08
CA ILE A 94 -8.43 -16.64 0.65
C ILE A 94 -7.97 -17.48 1.85
N VAL A 95 -7.68 -16.84 2.99
CA VAL A 95 -7.19 -17.54 4.18
C VAL A 95 -8.33 -18.05 5.09
N GLY A 96 -9.58 -17.90 4.67
CA GLY A 96 -10.75 -18.41 5.39
C GLY A 96 -11.07 -17.69 6.71
N ARG A 97 -10.59 -16.44 6.87
CA ARG A 97 -10.91 -15.58 8.03
C ARG A 97 -12.31 -14.95 7.92
N VAL A 98 -12.80 -14.78 6.70
CA VAL A 98 -14.23 -14.57 6.46
C VAL A 98 -14.88 -15.95 6.45
N SER A 99 -15.57 -16.30 7.53
CA SER A 99 -16.28 -17.58 7.75
C SER A 99 -16.67 -18.30 6.45
N GLN A 100 -15.80 -19.19 5.96
CA GLN A 100 -16.18 -20.21 4.99
C GLN A 100 -16.45 -21.49 5.79
N PRO A 101 -17.55 -22.22 5.50
CA PRO A 101 -17.71 -23.55 6.06
C PRO A 101 -16.50 -24.41 5.66
N PRO A 102 -16.00 -25.28 6.55
CA PRO A 102 -14.81 -26.07 6.27
C PRO A 102 -14.96 -26.83 4.95
N LEU A 103 -13.92 -26.78 4.11
CA LEU A 103 -13.80 -27.60 2.92
C LEU A 103 -13.95 -29.07 3.36
N ARG A 104 -15.03 -29.72 2.93
CA ARG A 104 -15.25 -31.16 3.08
C ARG A 104 -14.51 -31.92 2.00
#